data_AF-A0A2N5I529-F1
#
_entry.id   AF-A0A2N5I529-F1
#
_cell.length_a   1.000
_cell.length_b   1.000
_cell.length_c   1.000
_cell.angle_alpha   90.00
_cell.angle_beta   90.00
_cell.angle_gamma   90.00
#
_symmetry.space_group_name_H-M   'P 1'
#
loop_
_entity.id
_entity.type
_entity.pdbx_description
1 polymer ?
#
loop_
_entity_poly.entity_id
_entity_poly.type
_entity_poly.pdbx_seq_one_letter_code
_entity_poly.pdbx_strand_id
1 'polypeptide(L)'
;MSKNSEEKSLLDIYQSIWNNRIVMNEEMSEEEILFELVKRELLDENSHPRARKGRYEKFYMSIARIVDSSLAEQEKMELITYYSQMMEGLGA
;
A
#
# COMPACT_ATOMS: atom_id res chain seq x y z
N MET A 1 15.88 28.90 9.94
CA MET A 1 14.45 28.57 9.90
C MET A 1 14.33 27.06 9.87
N SER A 2 14.04 26.46 11.02
CA SER A 2 13.94 25.01 11.18
C SER A 2 12.62 24.53 10.59
N LYS A 3 12.70 23.72 9.54
CA LYS A 3 11.63 22.80 9.13
C LYS A 3 12.20 21.40 9.22
N ASN A 4 12.17 20.81 10.41
CA ASN A 4 12.03 19.35 10.50
C ASN A 4 10.53 19.10 10.50
N SER A 5 9.94 19.06 9.30
CA SER A 5 8.75 18.25 9.09
C SER A 5 9.31 16.88 8.78
N GLU A 6 9.11 15.89 9.65
CA GLU A 6 9.39 14.51 9.29
C GLU A 6 8.46 14.17 8.13
N GLU A 7 9.01 14.20 6.92
CA GLU A 7 8.31 13.75 5.72
C GLU A 7 8.19 12.24 5.86
N LYS A 8 6.96 11.77 6.11
CA LYS A 8 6.68 10.34 6.24
C LYS A 8 6.98 9.67 4.91
N SER A 9 7.67 8.54 4.94
CA SER A 9 7.85 7.77 3.72
C SER A 9 6.52 7.17 3.28
N LEU A 10 6.41 6.80 2.00
CA LEU A 10 5.19 6.16 1.49
C LEU A 10 4.91 4.82 2.21
N LEU A 11 5.97 4.15 2.68
CA LEU A 11 5.85 2.96 3.52
C LEU A 11 5.26 3.28 4.89
N ASP A 12 5.67 4.38 5.54
CA ASP A 12 5.07 4.82 6.81
C ASP A 12 3.58 5.14 6.65
N ILE A 13 3.24 5.85 5.57
CA ILE A 13 1.86 6.20 5.22
C ILE A 13 1.05 4.92 5.03
N TYR A 14 1.55 3.94 4.27
CA TYR A 14 0.92 2.63 4.11
C TYR A 14 0.73 1.94 5.47
N GLN A 15 1.78 1.82 6.27
CA GLN A 15 1.72 1.10 7.56
C GLN A 15 0.71 1.73 8.53
N SER A 16 0.49 3.04 8.46
CA SER A 16 -0.51 3.73 9.28
C SER A 16 -1.96 3.28 8.99
N ILE A 17 -2.25 2.80 7.77
CA ILE A 17 -3.55 2.23 7.40
C ILE A 17 -3.59 0.72 7.68
N TRP A 18 -2.50 0.00 7.40
CA TRP A 18 -2.45 -1.46 7.49
C TRP A 18 -1.58 -1.93 8.67
N ASN A 19 -2.08 -1.74 9.89
CA ASN A 19 -1.41 -1.96 11.18
C ASN A 19 -0.85 -3.38 11.49
N ASN A 20 -0.87 -4.36 10.58
CA ASN A 20 -0.49 -5.75 10.88
C ASN A 20 0.26 -6.46 9.74
N ARG A 21 0.94 -5.72 8.86
CA ARG A 21 1.67 -6.32 7.74
C ARG A 21 3.14 -5.96 7.84
N ILE A 22 3.85 -6.72 8.66
CA ILE A 22 5.30 -6.58 8.79
C ILE A 22 5.95 -7.57 7.82
N VAL A 23 6.68 -7.06 6.83
CA VAL A 23 7.67 -7.85 6.10
C VAL A 23 8.98 -7.64 6.85
N MET A 24 9.39 -8.62 7.66
CA MET A 24 10.73 -8.62 8.26
C MET A 24 11.71 -9.18 7.22
N ASN A 25 12.29 -8.29 6.42
CA ASN A 25 13.51 -8.60 5.70
C ASN A 25 14.44 -7.38 5.77
N GLU A 26 15.48 -7.49 6.61
CA GLU A 26 16.44 -6.41 6.87
C GLU A 26 17.30 -6.08 5.63
N GLU A 27 17.27 -6.91 4.58
CA GLU A 27 18.00 -6.71 3.34
C GLU A 27 17.21 -5.91 2.28
N MET A 28 15.92 -5.67 2.48
CA MET A 28 15.06 -4.96 1.52
C MET A 28 14.99 -3.46 1.82
N SER A 29 15.02 -2.65 0.77
CA SER A 29 14.72 -1.21 0.86
C SER A 29 13.23 -0.96 1.17
N GLU A 30 12.90 0.23 1.67
CA GLU A 30 11.51 0.62 1.96
C GLU A 30 10.60 0.50 0.72
N GLU A 31 11.12 0.83 -0.46
CA GLU A 31 10.38 0.72 -1.72
C GLU A 31 10.07 -0.73 -2.07
N GLU A 32 11.06 -1.64 -1.94
CA GLU A 32 10.86 -3.07 -2.17
C GLU A 32 9.88 -3.69 -1.17
N ILE A 33 9.95 -3.25 0.10
CA ILE A 33 8.99 -3.67 1.13
C ILE A 33 7.58 -3.22 0.77
N LEU A 34 7.41 -1.94 0.39
CA LEU A 34 6.11 -1.41 -0.02
C LEU A 34 5.56 -2.13 -1.25
N PHE A 35 6.42 -2.39 -2.24
CA PHE A 35 6.05 -3.13 -3.45
C PHE A 35 5.48 -4.50 -3.12
N GLU A 36 6.18 -5.30 -2.32
CA GLU A 36 5.72 -6.64 -1.94
C GLU A 36 4.45 -6.60 -1.08
N LEU A 37 4.32 -5.61 -0.18
CA LEU A 37 3.12 -5.41 0.63
C LEU A 37 1.88 -5.11 -0.22
N VAL A 38 2.01 -4.17 -1.16
CA VAL A 38 0.92 -3.77 -2.06
C VAL A 38 0.59 -4.89 -3.04
N LYS A 39 1.58 -5.57 -3.60
CA LYS A 39 1.38 -6.74 -4.48
C LYS A 39 0.61 -7.85 -3.77
N ARG A 40 1.02 -8.24 -2.56
CA ARG A 40 0.31 -9.25 -1.74
C ARG A 40 -1.13 -8.84 -1.44
N GLU A 41 -1.37 -7.55 -1.22
CA GLU A 41 -2.73 -7.05 -1.03
C GLU A 41 -3.55 -7.14 -2.31
N LEU A 42 -3.01 -6.71 -3.45
CA LEU A 42 -3.71 -6.77 -4.74
C LEU A 42 -3.99 -8.22 -5.16
N LEU A 43 -3.09 -9.15 -4.89
CA LEU A 43 -3.27 -10.57 -5.20
C LEU A 43 -4.07 -11.34 -4.13
N ASP A 44 -4.46 -10.64 -3.05
CA ASP A 44 -5.18 -11.21 -1.90
C ASP A 44 -4.52 -12.49 -1.36
N GLU A 45 -3.19 -12.48 -1.28
CA GLU A 45 -2.39 -13.65 -0.92
C GLU A 45 -2.55 -14.04 0.55
N ASN A 46 -2.91 -13.07 1.39
CA ASN A 46 -3.18 -13.30 2.81
C ASN A 46 -4.53 -13.99 3.08
N SER A 47 -5.40 -14.06 2.06
CA SER A 47 -6.70 -14.73 2.18
C SER A 47 -6.60 -16.21 1.81
N HIS A 48 -7.35 -17.07 2.51
CA HIS A 48 -7.46 -18.49 2.17
C HIS A 48 -7.87 -18.65 0.69
N PRO A 49 -7.30 -19.58 -0.09
CA PRO A 49 -7.53 -19.69 -1.54
C PRO A 49 -9.01 -19.65 -1.97
N ARG A 50 -9.89 -20.30 -1.19
CA ARG A 50 -11.35 -20.33 -1.40
C ARG A 50 -12.06 -18.98 -1.23
N ALA A 51 -11.50 -18.04 -0.48
CA ALA A 51 -12.08 -16.72 -0.24
C ALA A 51 -11.34 -15.59 -1.01
N ARG A 52 -10.35 -15.97 -1.82
CA ARG A 52 -9.47 -15.04 -2.53
C ARG A 52 -10.24 -14.20 -3.53
N LYS A 53 -10.04 -12.89 -3.47
CA LYS A 53 -10.62 -11.91 -4.38
C LYS A 53 -9.68 -11.60 -5.55
N GLY A 54 -10.27 -11.20 -6.66
CA GLY A 54 -9.51 -10.77 -7.83
C GLY A 54 -8.84 -9.41 -7.61
N ARG A 55 -7.75 -9.15 -8.34
CA ARG A 55 -6.96 -7.92 -8.19
C ARG A 55 -7.74 -6.62 -8.35
N TYR A 56 -8.73 -6.58 -9.25
CA TYR A 56 -9.56 -5.40 -9.45
C TYR A 56 -10.47 -5.13 -8.26
N GLU A 57 -11.02 -6.18 -7.65
CA GLU A 57 -11.83 -6.07 -6.44
C GLU A 57 -10.97 -5.60 -5.26
N LYS A 58 -9.76 -6.16 -5.11
CA LYS A 58 -8.81 -5.73 -4.09
C LYS A 58 -8.35 -4.31 -4.27
N PHE A 59 -8.04 -3.89 -5.50
CA PHE A 59 -7.72 -2.51 -5.82
C PHE A 59 -8.85 -1.58 -5.37
N TYR A 60 -10.10 -1.86 -5.77
CA TYR A 60 -11.25 -1.09 -5.32
C TYR A 60 -11.34 -1.00 -3.78
N MET A 61 -11.21 -2.12 -3.08
CA MET A 61 -11.23 -2.16 -1.61
C MET A 61 -10.09 -1.35 -0.98
N SER A 62 -8.89 -1.40 -1.56
CA SER A 62 -7.73 -0.63 -1.10
C SER A 62 -7.93 0.87 -1.31
N ILE A 63 -8.42 1.30 -2.47
CA ILE A 63 -8.71 2.71 -2.74
C ILE A 63 -9.78 3.24 -1.78
N ALA A 64 -10.88 2.50 -1.58
CA ALA A 64 -11.91 2.88 -0.61
C ALA A 64 -11.32 3.07 0.80
N ARG A 65 -10.46 2.14 1.25
CA ARG A 65 -9.78 2.26 2.54
C ARG A 65 -8.86 3.48 2.64
N ILE A 66 -8.13 3.81 1.58
CA ILE A 66 -7.26 4.99 1.56
C ILE A 66 -8.11 6.27 1.63
N VAL A 67 -9.18 6.35 0.86
CA VAL A 67 -10.09 7.50 0.86
C VAL A 67 -10.72 7.71 2.23
N ASP A 68 -11.15 6.64 2.89
CA ASP A 68 -11.79 6.69 4.22
C ASP A 68 -10.79 6.88 5.38
N SER A 69 -9.48 6.84 5.12
CA SER A 69 -8.45 7.00 6.15
C SER A 69 -8.33 8.44 6.67
N SER A 70 -7.68 8.61 7.81
CA SER A 70 -7.35 9.92 8.40
C SER A 70 -6.10 10.58 7.81
N LEU A 71 -5.55 10.04 6.71
CA LEU A 71 -4.41 10.62 6.01
C LEU A 71 -4.71 12.01 5.45
N ALA A 72 -3.68 12.82 5.31
CA ALA A 72 -3.76 14.06 4.55
C ALA A 72 -4.07 13.79 3.07
N GLU A 73 -4.70 14.75 2.38
CA GLU A 73 -5.07 14.59 0.97
C GLU A 73 -3.87 14.23 0.08
N GLN A 74 -2.71 14.85 0.32
CA GLN A 74 -1.48 14.57 -0.41
C GLN A 74 -1.01 13.11 -0.21
N GLU A 75 -0.98 12.63 1.03
CA GLU A 75 -0.60 11.25 1.37
C GLU A 75 -1.56 10.23 0.72
N LYS A 76 -2.87 10.54 0.69
CA LYS A 76 -3.86 9.72 -0.02
C LYS A 76 -3.57 9.65 -1.51
N MET A 77 -3.30 10.79 -2.14
CA MET A 77 -3.02 10.87 -3.58
C MET A 77 -1.76 10.09 -3.95
N GLU A 78 -0.72 10.16 -3.13
CA GLU A 78 0.52 9.39 -3.33
C GLU A 78 0.27 7.88 -3.28
N LEU A 79 -0.44 7.39 -2.26
CA LEU A 79 -0.78 5.97 -2.18
C LEU A 79 -1.69 5.51 -3.33
N ILE A 80 -2.71 6.28 -3.68
CA ILE A 80 -3.61 5.94 -4.80
C ILE A 80 -2.83 5.87 -6.12
N THR A 81 -1.91 6.80 -6.35
CA THR A 81 -1.04 6.80 -7.53
C THR A 81 -0.18 5.54 -7.58
N TYR A 82 0.45 5.20 -6.45
CA TYR A 82 1.28 3.99 -6.34
C TYR A 82 0.48 2.71 -6.61
N TYR A 83 -0.71 2.58 -6.00
CA TYR A 83 -1.61 1.45 -6.25
C TYR A 83 -2.03 1.34 -7.72
N SER A 84 -2.22 2.47 -8.40
CA SER A 84 -2.61 2.51 -9.82
C SER A 84 -1.46 2.03 -10.72
N GLN A 85 -0.24 2.51 -10.48
CA GLN A 85 0.97 2.06 -11.19
C GLN A 85 1.22 0.56 -10.99
N MET A 86 1.04 0.06 -9.76
CA MET A 86 1.15 -1.36 -9.44
C MET A 86 0.12 -2.21 -10.20
N MET A 87 -1.13 -1.75 -10.29
CA MET A 87 -2.18 -2.47 -11.04
C MET A 87 -1.90 -2.54 -12.53
N GLU A 88 -1.37 -1.47 -13.12
CA GLU A 88 -0.94 -1.46 -14.53
C GLU A 88 0.23 -2.42 -14.76
N GLY A 89 1.24 -2.38 -13.89
CA GLY A 89 2.43 -3.24 -13.97
C GLY A 89 2.15 -4.74 -13.78
N LEU A 90 1.16 -5.10 -12.97
CA LEU A 90 0.71 -6.50 -12.80
C LEU A 90 -0.15 -7.00 -13.98
N GLY A 91 -0.63 -6.09 -14.83
CA GLY A 91 -1.52 -6.39 -15.96
C GLY A 91 -0.84 -6.66 -17.30
N ALA A 92 0.45 -6.34 -17.40
CA ALA A 92 1.31 -6.62 -18.56
C ALA A 92 1.98 -7.99 -18.44
#